data_AF-G0N220-F1
#
_entry.id   AF-G0N220-F1
#
_cell.length_a   1.000
_cell.length_b   1.000
_cell.length_c   1.000
_cell.angle_alpha   90.00
_cell.angle_beta   90.00
_cell.angle_gamma   90.00
#
_symmetry.space_group_name_H-M   'P 1'
#
loop_
_entity.id
_entity.type
_entity.pdbx_description
1 polymer ?
#
loop_
_entity_poly.entity_id
_entity_poly.type
_entity_poly.pdbx_seq_one_letter_code
_entity_poly.pdbx_strand_id
1 'polypeptide(L)'
;MEGSYDAWVVVVSLIVFFIAGWIFYTKQLFKNYEVHNKIVQFIFSITFALSCSLFELIIFEIADVLDPTSRQKCWTNCLSIILFMLVVLIPVYMAYLLIQSLSFIQSRLHLPLTVLSWFIFLYFFWKIGDPFPILSAKHGIFTIEQVISRVGVIGVTVMAILSGFGAVNAPYTYMTIFMRPVEEIQAQQLEKQLTHAMDMLVSKKGKLARNQFELKRLNSEKSSQEPSFLSRLWSNFSESSNESNLQNQISRMEQEIKPLETLSRFLFLELVELRNMLDRVAFSKTFLGMYFNILGHFFSLYCIWKIFISLINILFDRVGKVDPVTRVIEISVHYVGIEMDVRYWSQYISFLLVGVIAITSIRGLLITMAKFFVSISNIRSSNIIVLGFAQVMGMYFVSSVLLMRMNVPPEYRIILTRILGDLQFNFYHRWFDVIFLISAVTSIAVFSLIRKSGDTRFRH
;
A
#
# COMPACT_ATOMS: atom_id res chain seq x y z
N MET A 1 -0.31 31.44 -32.04
CA MET A 1 0.33 30.12 -32.27
C MET A 1 0.91 29.54 -30.99
N GLU A 2 1.35 30.36 -30.02
CA GLU A 2 1.93 29.92 -28.73
C GLU A 2 1.00 29.03 -27.89
N GLY A 3 -0.29 29.36 -27.77
CA GLY A 3 -1.24 28.53 -27.00
C GLY A 3 -1.45 27.11 -27.56
N SER A 4 -1.13 26.86 -28.84
CA SER A 4 -1.23 25.52 -29.43
C SER A 4 -0.02 24.64 -29.09
N TYR A 5 1.16 25.24 -28.91
CA TYR A 5 2.37 24.52 -28.52
C TYR A 5 2.28 24.07 -27.05
N ASP A 6 1.89 24.99 -26.17
CA ASP A 6 1.72 24.72 -24.74
C ASP A 6 0.70 23.61 -24.47
N ALA A 7 -0.44 23.65 -25.17
CA ALA A 7 -1.45 22.61 -25.07
C ALA A 7 -0.92 21.25 -25.58
N TRP A 8 -0.10 21.25 -26.63
CA TRP A 8 0.51 20.04 -27.16
C TRP A 8 1.48 19.40 -26.17
N VAL A 9 2.34 20.20 -25.52
CA VAL A 9 3.31 19.70 -24.53
C VAL A 9 2.59 18.97 -23.39
N VAL A 10 1.56 19.60 -22.82
CA VAL A 10 0.77 19.03 -21.71
C VAL A 10 0.00 17.78 -22.14
N VAL A 11 -0.56 17.75 -23.35
CA VAL A 11 -1.31 16.59 -23.84
C VAL A 11 -0.37 15.42 -24.09
N VAL A 12 0.80 15.66 -24.68
CA VAL A 12 1.81 14.61 -24.90
C VAL A 12 2.30 14.05 -23.57
N SER A 13 2.62 14.90 -22.60
CA SER A 13 3.07 14.41 -21.29
C SER A 13 1.99 13.61 -20.57
N LEU A 14 0.73 14.04 -20.63
CA LEU A 14 -0.41 13.31 -20.08
C LEU A 14 -0.57 11.93 -20.75
N ILE A 15 -0.43 11.84 -22.08
CA ILE A 15 -0.48 10.56 -22.81
C ILE A 15 0.67 9.64 -22.37
N VAL A 16 1.89 10.18 -22.25
CA VAL A 16 3.06 9.40 -21.79
C VAL A 16 2.83 8.86 -20.38
N PHE A 17 2.35 9.70 -19.45
CA PHE A 17 2.05 9.24 -18.09
C PHE A 17 0.89 8.24 -18.05
N PHE A 18 -0.12 8.40 -18.91
CA PHE A 18 -1.22 7.44 -19.02
C PHE A 18 -0.71 6.07 -19.51
N ILE A 19 0.14 6.04 -20.54
CA ILE A 19 0.77 4.81 -21.03
C ILE A 19 1.62 4.18 -19.94
N ALA A 20 2.41 4.96 -19.20
CA ALA A 20 3.22 4.47 -18.08
C ALA A 20 2.34 3.84 -16.97
N GLY A 21 1.25 4.51 -16.59
CA GLY A 21 0.29 3.98 -15.61
C GLY A 21 -0.41 2.71 -16.09
N TRP A 22 -0.75 2.66 -17.38
CA TRP A 22 -1.35 1.48 -18.01
C TRP A 22 -0.40 0.28 -17.99
N ILE A 23 0.88 0.50 -18.36
CA ILE A 23 1.91 -0.54 -18.33
C ILE A 23 2.14 -1.03 -16.90
N PHE A 24 2.21 -0.12 -15.92
CA PHE A 24 2.36 -0.49 -14.51
C PHE A 24 1.20 -1.36 -14.03
N TYR A 25 -0.05 -0.99 -14.36
CA TYR A 25 -1.23 -1.79 -14.04
C TYR A 25 -1.13 -3.21 -14.61
N THR A 26 -0.85 -3.33 -15.91
CA THR A 26 -0.83 -4.64 -16.59
C THR A 26 0.34 -5.50 -16.16
N LYS A 27 1.56 -4.94 -16.09
CA LYS A 27 2.78 -5.72 -15.87
C LYS A 27 3.10 -5.98 -14.40
N GLN A 28 2.71 -5.08 -13.50
CA GLN A 28 3.14 -5.14 -12.10
C GLN A 28 2.01 -5.45 -11.12
N LEU A 29 0.80 -4.90 -11.33
CA LEU A 29 -0.36 -5.22 -10.49
C LEU A 29 -1.03 -6.53 -10.95
N PHE A 30 -1.38 -6.68 -12.23
CA PHE A 30 -2.22 -7.80 -12.70
C PHE A 30 -1.50 -8.95 -13.41
N LYS A 31 -0.17 -9.09 -13.25
CA LYS A 31 0.64 -10.09 -13.98
C LYS A 31 0.07 -11.52 -13.98
N ASN A 32 -0.64 -11.91 -12.91
CA ASN A 32 -1.16 -13.27 -12.70
C ASN A 32 -2.70 -13.33 -12.55
N TYR A 33 -3.45 -12.27 -12.86
CA TYR A 33 -4.91 -12.25 -12.67
C TYR A 33 -5.63 -12.17 -14.02
N GLU A 34 -6.48 -13.15 -14.31
CA GLU A 34 -7.11 -13.31 -15.63
C GLU A 34 -8.26 -12.32 -15.89
N VAL A 35 -8.93 -11.81 -14.84
CA VAL A 35 -10.11 -10.94 -14.99
C VAL A 35 -9.72 -9.46 -15.04
N HIS A 36 -9.58 -8.92 -16.25
CA HIS A 36 -9.25 -7.52 -16.50
C HIS A 36 -10.51 -6.68 -16.68
N ASN A 37 -10.88 -5.88 -15.68
CA ASN A 37 -11.88 -4.84 -15.88
C ASN A 37 -11.21 -3.59 -16.50
N LYS A 38 -11.45 -3.35 -17.80
CA LYS A 38 -10.86 -2.23 -18.54
C LYS A 38 -11.23 -0.86 -17.97
N ILE A 39 -12.39 -0.72 -17.32
CA ILE A 39 -12.82 0.54 -16.71
C ILE A 39 -11.96 0.84 -15.47
N VAL A 40 -11.71 -0.16 -14.61
CA VAL A 40 -10.82 -0.02 -13.44
C VAL A 40 -9.41 0.36 -13.88
N GLN A 41 -8.91 -0.30 -14.92
CA GLN A 41 -7.60 0.00 -15.50
C GLN A 41 -7.51 1.42 -16.04
N PHE A 42 -8.55 1.88 -16.75
CA PHE A 42 -8.61 3.25 -17.25
C PHE A 42 -8.63 4.26 -16.10
N ILE A 43 -9.49 4.07 -15.09
CA ILE A 43 -9.60 4.94 -13.90
C ILE A 43 -8.26 5.00 -13.14
N PHE A 44 -7.60 3.87 -12.94
CA PHE A 44 -6.29 3.84 -12.31
C PHE A 44 -5.25 4.62 -13.13
N SER A 45 -5.18 4.36 -14.45
CA SER A 45 -4.18 4.95 -15.34
C SER A 45 -4.35 6.46 -15.50
N ILE A 46 -5.59 6.95 -15.62
CA ILE A 46 -5.86 8.40 -15.69
C ILE A 46 -5.59 9.09 -14.34
N THR A 47 -5.89 8.44 -13.22
CA THR A 47 -5.56 9.00 -11.88
C THR A 47 -4.05 9.09 -11.69
N PHE A 48 -3.31 8.07 -12.11
CA PHE A 48 -1.84 8.09 -12.12
C PHE A 48 -1.30 9.20 -13.05
N ALA A 49 -1.84 9.32 -14.26
CA ALA A 49 -1.42 10.33 -15.22
C ALA A 49 -1.62 11.75 -14.70
N LEU A 50 -2.82 12.06 -14.19
CA LEU A 50 -3.13 13.36 -13.57
C LEU A 50 -2.22 13.65 -12.38
N SER A 51 -1.90 12.64 -11.58
CA SER A 51 -0.99 12.81 -10.44
C SER A 51 0.44 13.13 -10.86
N CYS A 52 0.96 12.47 -11.89
CA CYS A 52 2.28 12.79 -12.46
C CYS A 52 2.29 14.17 -13.11
N SER A 53 1.21 14.55 -13.81
CA SER A 53 1.05 15.89 -14.37
C SER A 53 1.07 16.99 -13.29
N LEU A 54 0.58 16.74 -12.08
CA LEU A 54 0.71 17.74 -10.99
C LEU A 54 2.17 18.01 -10.62
N PHE A 55 3.03 16.99 -10.59
CA PHE A 55 4.47 17.20 -10.34
C PHE A 55 5.15 17.89 -11.52
N GLU A 56 4.82 17.48 -12.74
CA GLU A 56 5.31 18.13 -13.95
C GLU A 56 4.96 19.61 -13.98
N LEU A 57 3.74 19.98 -13.58
CA LEU A 57 3.33 21.39 -13.54
C LEU A 57 4.11 22.22 -12.51
N ILE A 58 4.65 21.60 -11.46
CA ILE A 58 5.55 22.30 -10.51
C ILE A 58 6.93 22.46 -11.13
N ILE A 59 7.40 21.45 -11.86
CA ILE A 59 8.65 21.51 -12.60
C ILE A 59 8.58 22.62 -13.66
N PHE A 60 7.46 22.74 -14.38
CA PHE A 60 7.21 23.84 -15.33
C PHE A 60 7.11 25.20 -14.65
N GLU A 61 6.56 25.26 -13.44
CA GLU A 61 6.53 26.49 -12.64
C GLU A 61 7.94 26.97 -12.28
N ILE A 62 8.81 26.06 -11.83
CA ILE A 62 10.19 26.39 -11.43
C ILE A 62 11.07 26.68 -12.65
N ALA A 63 10.92 25.92 -13.73
CA ALA A 63 11.71 26.09 -14.95
C ALA A 63 11.18 27.20 -15.88
N ASP A 64 10.09 27.86 -15.49
CA ASP A 64 9.37 28.88 -16.25
C ASP A 64 9.04 28.47 -17.69
N VAL A 65 8.56 27.23 -17.85
CA VAL A 65 8.12 26.67 -19.14
C VAL A 65 6.60 26.86 -19.25
N LEU A 66 6.12 27.20 -20.45
CA LEU A 66 4.74 27.63 -20.78
C LEU A 66 4.39 29.06 -20.39
N ASP A 67 3.47 29.66 -21.14
CA ASP A 67 2.88 30.96 -20.82
C ASP A 67 2.15 30.95 -19.46
N PRO A 68 2.29 31.99 -18.61
CA PRO A 68 1.67 32.03 -17.28
C PRO A 68 0.15 31.81 -17.28
N THR A 69 -0.56 32.29 -18.31
CA THR A 69 -2.03 32.12 -18.40
C THR A 69 -2.41 30.69 -18.75
N SER A 70 -1.63 30.06 -19.63
CA SER A 70 -1.76 28.65 -20.01
C SER A 70 -1.47 27.75 -18.81
N ARG A 71 -0.40 28.04 -18.06
CA ARG A 71 -0.01 27.30 -16.85
C ARG A 71 -1.07 27.37 -15.76
N GLN A 72 -1.64 28.55 -15.49
CA GLN A 72 -2.71 28.72 -14.50
C GLN A 72 -3.98 27.94 -14.90
N LYS A 73 -4.34 27.92 -16.19
CA LYS A 73 -5.46 27.10 -16.69
C LYS A 73 -5.18 25.61 -16.54
N CYS A 74 -3.97 25.17 -16.89
CA CYS A 74 -3.58 23.77 -16.79
C CYS A 74 -3.60 23.28 -15.34
N TRP A 75 -3.09 24.06 -14.39
CA TRP A 75 -3.18 23.78 -12.97
C TRP A 75 -4.63 23.66 -12.48
N THR A 76 -5.46 24.65 -12.80
CA THR A 76 -6.87 24.65 -12.40
C THR A 76 -7.61 23.44 -12.96
N ASN A 77 -7.37 23.10 -14.23
CA ASN A 77 -8.00 21.95 -14.88
C ASN A 77 -7.51 20.63 -14.30
N CYS A 78 -6.19 20.45 -14.15
CA CYS A 78 -5.60 19.22 -13.61
C CYS A 78 -6.09 18.96 -12.17
N LEU A 79 -6.07 19.98 -11.31
CA LEU A 79 -6.60 19.90 -9.95
C LEU A 79 -8.11 19.65 -9.94
N SER A 80 -8.89 20.30 -10.80
CA SER A 80 -10.35 20.05 -10.86
C SER A 80 -10.65 18.61 -11.26
N ILE A 81 -9.96 18.08 -12.27
CA ILE A 81 -10.19 16.72 -12.76
C ILE A 81 -9.75 15.70 -11.71
N ILE A 82 -8.56 15.83 -11.10
CA ILE A 82 -8.12 14.87 -10.07
C ILE A 82 -9.00 14.90 -8.82
N LEU A 83 -9.49 16.08 -8.40
CA LEU A 83 -10.42 16.17 -7.27
C LEU A 83 -11.78 15.55 -7.62
N PHE A 84 -12.29 15.74 -8.84
CA PHE A 84 -13.48 15.04 -9.32
C PHE A 84 -13.30 13.52 -9.32
N MET A 85 -12.14 13.03 -9.78
CA MET A 85 -11.81 11.61 -9.74
C MET A 85 -11.83 11.06 -8.31
N LEU A 86 -11.22 11.78 -7.35
CA LEU A 86 -11.08 11.34 -5.96
C LEU A 86 -12.36 11.46 -5.13
N VAL A 87 -13.23 12.43 -5.39
CA VAL A 87 -14.43 12.68 -4.57
C VAL A 87 -15.68 12.04 -5.17
N VAL A 88 -15.73 11.91 -6.50
CA VAL A 88 -16.91 11.45 -7.22
C VAL A 88 -16.64 10.10 -7.90
N LEU A 89 -15.78 10.07 -8.92
CA LEU A 89 -15.71 8.90 -9.82
C LEU A 89 -15.24 7.62 -9.11
N ILE A 90 -14.11 7.67 -8.40
CA ILE A 90 -13.53 6.51 -7.73
C ILE A 90 -14.45 6.01 -6.60
N PRO A 91 -14.94 6.86 -5.66
CA PRO A 91 -15.83 6.39 -4.59
C PRO A 91 -17.15 5.80 -5.11
N VAL A 92 -17.78 6.40 -6.12
CA VAL A 92 -19.02 5.86 -6.72
C VAL A 92 -18.76 4.49 -7.33
N TYR A 93 -17.69 4.35 -8.11
CA TYR A 93 -17.40 3.10 -8.79
C TYR A 93 -16.94 1.99 -7.81
N MET A 94 -16.19 2.37 -6.76
CA MET A 94 -15.82 1.47 -5.69
C MET A 94 -17.04 0.99 -4.90
N ALA A 95 -17.98 1.87 -4.58
CA ALA A 95 -19.25 1.52 -3.92
C ALA A 95 -20.09 0.59 -4.79
N TYR A 96 -20.18 0.85 -6.10
CA TYR A 96 -20.89 0.00 -7.05
C TYR A 96 -20.33 -1.43 -7.06
N LEU A 97 -19.01 -1.59 -7.19
CA LEU A 97 -18.37 -2.91 -7.18
C LEU A 97 -18.49 -3.62 -5.83
N LEU A 98 -18.43 -2.88 -4.71
CA LEU A 98 -18.66 -3.43 -3.37
C LEU A 98 -20.08 -4.00 -3.24
N ILE A 99 -21.09 -3.25 -3.66
CA ILE A 99 -22.49 -3.69 -3.59
C ILE A 99 -22.74 -4.88 -4.53
N GLN A 100 -22.17 -4.87 -5.72
CA GLN A 100 -22.26 -5.98 -6.67
C GLN A 100 -21.59 -7.25 -6.12
N SER A 101 -20.55 -7.13 -5.30
CA SER A 101 -19.88 -8.28 -4.69
C SER A 101 -20.70 -8.99 -3.61
N LEU A 102 -21.76 -8.36 -3.09
CA LEU A 102 -22.64 -8.91 -2.07
C LEU A 102 -23.74 -9.76 -2.72
N SER A 103 -23.68 -11.08 -2.53
CA SER A 103 -24.62 -12.04 -3.12
C SER A 103 -26.07 -11.92 -2.64
N PHE A 104 -26.31 -11.17 -1.56
CA PHE A 104 -27.64 -11.02 -0.93
C PHE A 104 -28.51 -9.94 -1.59
N ILE A 105 -27.92 -9.05 -2.41
CA ILE A 105 -28.61 -7.84 -2.88
C ILE A 105 -29.17 -8.04 -4.29
N GLN A 106 -30.48 -7.82 -4.46
CA GLN A 106 -31.16 -7.86 -5.75
C GLN A 106 -30.59 -6.83 -6.73
N SER A 107 -30.46 -7.19 -8.01
CA SER A 107 -29.85 -6.33 -9.04
C SER A 107 -30.52 -4.97 -9.22
N ARG A 108 -31.82 -4.86 -8.94
CA ARG A 108 -32.57 -3.59 -9.01
C ARG A 108 -32.18 -2.59 -7.91
N LEU A 109 -31.64 -3.07 -6.80
CA LEU A 109 -31.22 -2.23 -5.67
C LEU A 109 -29.75 -1.80 -5.76
N HIS A 110 -28.97 -2.31 -6.72
CA HIS A 110 -27.54 -1.98 -6.84
C HIS A 110 -27.31 -0.47 -7.04
N LEU A 111 -28.05 0.15 -7.97
CA LEU A 111 -27.92 1.58 -8.29
C LEU A 111 -28.37 2.51 -7.15
N PRO A 112 -29.58 2.37 -6.55
CA PRO A 112 -29.98 3.25 -5.45
C PRO A 112 -29.09 3.07 -4.21
N LEU A 113 -28.65 1.84 -3.92
CA LEU A 113 -27.74 1.61 -2.79
C LEU A 113 -26.34 2.19 -3.04
N THR A 114 -25.87 2.20 -4.28
CA THR A 114 -24.60 2.85 -4.66
C THR A 114 -24.67 4.36 -4.43
N VAL A 115 -25.77 4.99 -4.88
CA VAL A 115 -26.00 6.42 -4.68
C VAL A 115 -26.09 6.75 -3.20
N LEU A 116 -26.81 5.95 -2.41
CA LEU A 116 -26.88 6.11 -0.96
C LEU A 116 -25.51 5.98 -0.31
N SER A 117 -24.74 4.95 -0.66
CA SER A 117 -23.38 4.73 -0.15
C SER A 117 -22.45 5.89 -0.51
N TRP A 118 -22.60 6.47 -1.69
CA TRP A 118 -21.84 7.65 -2.10
C TRP A 118 -22.22 8.91 -1.31
N PHE A 119 -23.52 9.15 -1.04
CA PHE A 119 -23.93 10.25 -0.17
C PHE A 119 -23.41 10.08 1.26
N ILE A 120 -23.40 8.86 1.78
CA ILE A 120 -22.79 8.54 3.08
C ILE A 120 -21.29 8.86 3.06
N PHE A 121 -20.59 8.45 2.00
CA PHE A 121 -19.17 8.80 1.81
C PHE A 121 -18.96 10.32 1.79
N LEU A 122 -19.78 11.06 1.02
CA LEU A 122 -19.70 12.52 0.96
C LEU A 122 -19.93 13.17 2.33
N TYR A 123 -20.89 12.67 3.12
CA TYR A 123 -21.14 13.17 4.47
C TYR A 123 -19.90 12.99 5.36
N PHE A 124 -19.31 11.80 5.40
CA PHE A 124 -18.10 11.55 6.18
C PHE A 124 -16.89 12.34 5.66
N PHE A 125 -16.74 12.44 4.34
CA PHE A 125 -15.69 13.22 3.68
C PHE A 125 -15.82 14.71 4.01
N TRP A 126 -17.03 15.26 4.09
CA TRP A 126 -17.23 16.63 4.52
C TRP A 126 -16.91 16.83 6.00
N LYS A 127 -17.45 15.93 6.84
CA LYS A 127 -17.29 15.96 8.30
C LYS A 127 -15.84 15.82 8.76
N ILE A 128 -14.99 15.12 7.98
CA ILE A 128 -13.55 15.01 8.31
C ILE A 128 -12.85 16.36 8.30
N GLY A 129 -13.37 17.36 7.58
CA GLY A 129 -12.77 18.70 7.49
C GLY A 129 -13.17 19.66 8.61
N ASP A 130 -14.26 19.38 9.33
CA ASP A 130 -14.81 20.22 10.40
C ASP A 130 -13.88 20.42 11.61
N PRO A 131 -13.12 19.40 12.09
CA PRO A 131 -12.23 19.59 13.25
C PRO A 131 -10.96 20.40 12.93
N PHE A 132 -10.74 20.76 11.66
CA PHE A 132 -9.51 21.40 11.22
C PHE A 132 -9.74 22.87 10.88
N PRO A 133 -8.76 23.75 11.15
CA PRO A 133 -8.83 25.19 10.85
C PRO A 133 -8.65 25.45 9.34
N ILE A 134 -9.59 24.92 8.54
CA ILE A 134 -9.54 24.90 7.07
C ILE A 134 -10.47 25.97 6.47
N LEU A 135 -11.45 26.44 7.25
CA LEU A 135 -12.50 27.32 6.79
C LEU A 135 -12.05 28.79 6.87
N SER A 136 -11.54 29.33 5.76
CA SER A 136 -11.61 30.77 5.55
C SER A 136 -13.10 31.13 5.39
N ALA A 137 -13.65 31.91 6.33
CA ALA A 137 -15.06 32.29 6.41
C ALA A 137 -15.58 33.06 5.17
N LYS A 138 -14.75 33.28 4.16
CA LYS A 138 -15.03 34.07 2.95
C LYS A 138 -15.39 33.23 1.71
N HIS A 139 -15.24 31.90 1.74
CA HIS A 139 -15.44 31.05 0.56
C HIS A 139 -16.61 30.06 0.71
N GLY A 140 -17.38 29.88 -0.37
CA GLY A 140 -18.55 28.99 -0.40
C GLY A 140 -18.21 27.49 -0.26
N ILE A 141 -19.25 26.70 0.01
CA ILE A 141 -19.19 25.27 0.41
C ILE A 141 -18.55 24.34 -0.65
N PHE A 142 -18.51 24.72 -1.93
CA PHE A 142 -18.00 23.86 -3.02
C PHE A 142 -16.81 24.48 -3.77
N THR A 143 -15.92 25.16 -3.07
CA THR A 143 -14.69 25.70 -3.66
C THR A 143 -13.59 24.64 -3.75
N ILE A 144 -12.75 24.73 -4.79
CA ILE A 144 -11.60 23.82 -5.01
C ILE A 144 -10.68 23.79 -3.78
N GLU A 145 -10.47 24.94 -3.13
CA GLU A 145 -9.70 25.10 -1.88
C GLU A 145 -10.24 24.24 -0.72
N GLN A 146 -11.56 24.15 -0.56
CA GLN A 146 -12.18 23.35 0.51
C GLN A 146 -12.13 21.85 0.24
N VAL A 147 -12.12 21.44 -1.02
CA VAL A 147 -11.99 20.03 -1.39
C VAL A 147 -10.53 19.58 -1.32
N ILE A 148 -9.61 20.37 -1.87
CA ILE A 148 -8.16 20.07 -1.86
C ILE A 148 -7.63 20.00 -0.43
N SER A 149 -8.14 20.83 0.48
CA SER A 149 -7.73 20.83 1.87
C SER A 149 -8.09 19.55 2.61
N ARG A 150 -9.30 19.02 2.40
CA ARG A 150 -9.77 17.75 2.99
C ARG A 150 -9.03 16.55 2.39
N VAL A 151 -8.89 16.52 1.07
CA VAL A 151 -8.06 15.53 0.36
C VAL A 151 -6.63 15.58 0.89
N GLY A 152 -6.10 16.79 1.13
CA GLY A 152 -4.80 17.05 1.71
C GLY A 152 -4.63 16.42 3.09
N VAL A 153 -5.61 16.55 3.99
CA VAL A 153 -5.52 15.92 5.33
C VAL A 153 -5.42 14.40 5.21
N ILE A 154 -6.27 13.79 4.38
CA ILE A 154 -6.28 12.34 4.22
C ILE A 154 -4.96 11.86 3.61
N GLY A 155 -4.48 12.51 2.54
CA GLY A 155 -3.24 12.08 1.90
C GLY A 155 -1.99 12.39 2.71
N VAL A 156 -1.94 13.49 3.49
CA VAL A 156 -0.86 13.73 4.47
C VAL A 156 -0.86 12.63 5.54
N THR A 157 -2.02 12.20 5.99
CA THR A 157 -2.15 11.08 6.95
C THR A 157 -1.56 9.80 6.36
N VAL A 158 -1.91 9.43 5.12
CA VAL A 158 -1.34 8.28 4.42
C VAL A 158 0.18 8.42 4.28
N MET A 159 0.66 9.57 3.82
CA MET A 159 2.09 9.83 3.63
C MET A 159 2.86 9.70 4.95
N ALA A 160 2.32 10.25 6.04
CA ALA A 160 2.92 10.21 7.36
C ALA A 160 2.97 8.79 7.92
N ILE A 161 1.91 7.99 7.73
CA ILE A 161 1.90 6.56 8.13
C ILE A 161 2.94 5.76 7.36
N LEU A 162 3.00 5.91 6.03
CA LEU A 162 3.98 5.21 5.21
C LEU A 162 5.41 5.63 5.55
N SER A 163 5.62 6.91 5.81
CA SER A 163 6.92 7.46 6.21
C SER A 163 7.34 7.00 7.61
N GLY A 164 6.41 6.98 8.58
CA GLY A 164 6.66 6.53 9.95
C GLY A 164 6.98 5.05 10.02
N PHE A 165 6.22 4.22 9.31
CA PHE A 165 6.53 2.80 9.13
C PHE A 165 7.89 2.61 8.43
N GLY A 166 8.14 3.35 7.34
CA GLY A 166 9.40 3.28 6.59
C GLY A 166 10.62 3.65 7.43
N ALA A 167 10.49 4.63 8.34
CA ALA A 167 11.57 5.06 9.22
C ALA A 167 12.06 3.95 10.17
N VAL A 168 11.19 2.99 10.49
CA VAL A 168 11.51 1.86 11.38
C VAL A 168 11.84 0.60 10.58
N ASN A 169 11.06 0.31 9.53
CA ASN A 169 11.20 -0.88 8.73
C ASN A 169 12.49 -0.89 7.87
N ALA A 170 12.95 0.27 7.37
CA ALA A 170 14.14 0.31 6.53
C ALA A 170 15.43 -0.02 7.31
N PRO A 171 15.71 0.58 8.50
CA PRO A 171 16.81 0.12 9.34
C PRO A 171 16.70 -1.36 9.70
N TYR A 172 15.51 -1.83 10.05
CA TYR A 172 15.26 -3.23 10.38
C TYR A 172 15.55 -4.20 9.21
N THR A 173 15.28 -3.78 7.98
CA THR A 173 15.48 -4.60 6.79
C THR A 173 16.93 -4.60 6.30
N TYR A 174 17.60 -3.45 6.33
CA TYR A 174 18.92 -3.27 5.72
C TYR A 174 20.09 -3.50 6.67
N MET A 175 19.91 -3.31 7.98
CA MET A 175 21.00 -3.46 8.93
C MET A 175 21.21 -4.93 9.32
N THR A 176 22.45 -5.38 9.18
CA THR A 176 22.90 -6.71 9.63
C THR A 176 22.76 -6.91 11.14
N ILE A 177 22.80 -5.83 11.94
CA ILE A 177 22.61 -5.87 13.41
C ILE A 177 21.25 -6.45 13.80
N PHE A 178 20.21 -6.20 13.00
CA PHE A 178 18.86 -6.74 13.25
C PHE A 178 18.63 -8.10 12.59
N MET A 179 19.64 -8.64 11.89
CA MET A 179 19.57 -9.96 11.28
C MET A 179 19.86 -11.04 12.31
N ARG A 180 18.96 -12.01 12.41
CA ARG A 180 19.19 -13.18 13.25
C ARG A 180 20.24 -14.10 12.59
N PRO A 181 21.26 -14.57 13.32
CA PRO A 181 22.15 -15.60 12.80
C PRO A 181 21.38 -16.92 12.67
N VAL A 182 21.31 -17.44 11.45
CA VAL A 182 20.68 -18.73 11.13
C VAL A 182 21.71 -19.58 10.43
N GLU A 183 21.83 -20.84 10.84
CA GLU A 183 22.73 -21.82 10.25
C GLU A 183 21.96 -22.74 9.28
N GLU A 184 22.60 -23.16 8.20
CA GLU A 184 21.99 -24.05 7.20
C GLU A 184 21.54 -25.39 7.79
N ILE A 185 22.20 -25.85 8.85
CA ILE A 185 21.87 -27.11 9.54
C ILE A 185 20.44 -27.07 10.11
N GLN A 186 20.01 -25.92 10.66
CA GLN A 186 18.66 -25.76 11.21
C GLN A 186 17.60 -25.85 10.11
N ALA A 187 17.88 -25.29 8.92
CA ALA A 187 17.00 -25.42 7.76
C ALA A 187 16.83 -26.88 7.34
N GLN A 188 17.93 -27.61 7.25
CA GLN A 188 17.93 -29.02 6.85
C GLN A 188 17.19 -29.91 7.86
N GLN A 189 17.34 -29.63 9.16
CA GLN A 189 16.61 -30.36 10.20
C GLN A 189 15.10 -30.12 10.08
N LEU A 190 14.69 -28.87 9.90
CA LEU A 190 13.28 -28.51 9.75
C LEU A 190 12.68 -29.06 8.44
N GLU A 191 13.46 -29.06 7.36
CA GLU A 191 13.08 -29.67 6.09
C GLU A 191 12.82 -31.18 6.27
N LYS A 192 13.73 -31.90 6.94
CA LYS A 192 13.53 -33.33 7.25
C LYS A 192 12.28 -33.57 8.10
N GLN A 193 12.03 -32.73 9.10
CA GLN A 193 10.83 -32.82 9.93
C GLN A 193 9.55 -32.59 9.10
N LEU A 194 9.57 -31.61 8.21
CA LEU A 194 8.46 -31.33 7.29
C LEU A 194 8.22 -32.50 6.34
N THR A 195 9.26 -33.05 5.69
CA THR A 195 9.14 -34.21 4.80
C THR A 195 8.52 -35.39 5.53
N HIS A 196 9.01 -35.72 6.73
CA HIS A 196 8.46 -36.79 7.54
C HIS A 196 6.98 -36.55 7.92
N ALA A 197 6.61 -35.32 8.28
CA ALA A 197 5.22 -34.96 8.58
C ALA A 197 4.31 -35.08 7.33
N MET A 198 4.82 -34.69 6.16
CA MET A 198 4.11 -34.83 4.88
C MET A 198 3.93 -36.30 4.51
N ASP A 199 4.94 -37.16 4.69
CA ASP A 199 4.84 -38.60 4.41
C ASP A 199 3.79 -39.27 5.29
N MET A 200 3.79 -38.95 6.59
CA MET A 200 2.76 -39.41 7.53
C MET A 200 1.36 -38.93 7.13
N LEU A 201 1.23 -37.68 6.69
CA LEU A 201 -0.03 -37.10 6.23
C LEU A 201 -0.54 -37.77 4.95
N VAL A 202 0.34 -38.01 3.97
CA VAL A 202 0.00 -38.72 2.72
C VAL A 202 -0.44 -40.15 3.03
N SER A 203 0.28 -40.86 3.92
CA SER A 203 -0.09 -42.21 4.35
C SER A 203 -1.47 -42.26 5.01
N LYS A 204 -1.75 -41.33 5.94
CA LYS A 204 -3.07 -41.24 6.60
C LYS A 204 -4.19 -40.83 5.65
N LYS A 205 -3.97 -39.85 4.76
CA LYS A 205 -4.95 -39.46 3.73
C LYS A 205 -5.22 -40.59 2.74
N GLY A 206 -4.18 -41.36 2.38
CA GLY A 206 -4.32 -42.56 1.55
C GLY A 206 -5.19 -43.64 2.21
N LYS A 207 -4.97 -43.93 3.50
CA LYS A 207 -5.81 -44.85 4.28
C LYS A 207 -7.25 -44.36 4.38
N LEU A 208 -7.45 -43.07 4.65
CA LEU A 208 -8.78 -42.45 4.70
C LEU A 208 -9.50 -42.57 3.35
N ALA A 209 -8.84 -42.28 2.23
CA ALA A 209 -9.42 -42.41 0.90
C ALA A 209 -9.82 -43.86 0.59
N ARG A 210 -9.00 -44.85 1.02
CA ARG A 210 -9.32 -46.28 0.90
C ARG A 210 -10.55 -46.66 1.73
N ASN A 211 -10.63 -46.24 2.98
CA ASN A 211 -11.78 -46.51 3.85
C ASN A 211 -13.06 -45.81 3.32
N GLN A 212 -12.95 -44.59 2.79
CA GLN A 212 -14.07 -43.90 2.14
C GLN A 212 -14.51 -44.61 0.86
N PHE A 213 -13.58 -45.14 0.08
CA PHE A 213 -13.90 -45.93 -1.12
C PHE A 213 -14.60 -47.24 -0.75
N GLU A 214 -14.14 -47.94 0.28
CA GLU A 214 -14.78 -49.16 0.79
C GLU A 214 -16.19 -48.89 1.32
N LEU A 215 -16.37 -47.81 2.10
CA LEU A 215 -17.69 -47.36 2.54
C LEU A 215 -18.63 -47.06 1.36
N LYS A 216 -18.12 -46.39 0.31
CA LYS A 216 -18.88 -46.13 -0.92
C LYS A 216 -19.25 -47.43 -1.64
N ARG A 217 -18.33 -48.40 -1.71
CA ARG A 217 -18.60 -49.72 -2.33
C ARG A 217 -19.72 -50.45 -1.59
N LEU A 218 -19.66 -50.50 -0.26
CA LEU A 218 -20.70 -51.10 0.57
C LEU A 218 -22.07 -50.41 0.35
N ASN A 219 -22.07 -49.07 0.24
CA ASN A 219 -23.29 -48.31 -0.05
C ASN A 219 -23.82 -48.54 -1.48
N SER A 220 -22.95 -48.72 -2.47
CA SER A 220 -23.33 -49.06 -3.84
C SER A 220 -23.87 -50.49 -3.96
N GLU A 221 -23.24 -51.46 -3.30
CA GLU A 221 -23.72 -52.87 -3.27
C GLU A 221 -25.11 -52.97 -2.65
N LYS A 222 -25.43 -52.18 -1.61
CA LYS A 222 -26.78 -52.06 -1.04
C LYS A 222 -27.84 -51.58 -2.04
N SER A 223 -27.47 -50.78 -3.03
CA SER A 223 -28.41 -50.22 -4.01
C SER A 223 -28.75 -51.16 -5.17
N SER A 224 -28.00 -52.26 -5.33
CA SER A 224 -28.06 -53.12 -6.52
C SER A 224 -28.58 -54.55 -6.27
N GLN A 225 -28.72 -54.99 -5.02
CA GLN A 225 -29.17 -56.37 -4.71
C GLN A 225 -30.67 -56.46 -4.41
N GLU A 226 -31.41 -57.27 -5.18
CA GLU A 226 -32.69 -57.83 -4.73
C GLU A 226 -32.44 -58.93 -3.66
N PRO A 227 -33.28 -59.04 -2.62
CA PRO A 227 -32.88 -59.75 -1.41
C PRO A 227 -33.49 -61.15 -1.29
N SER A 228 -32.65 -62.14 -0.95
CA SER A 228 -33.09 -63.40 -0.34
C SER A 228 -33.28 -63.24 1.18
N PHE A 229 -34.33 -63.84 1.74
CA PHE A 229 -34.76 -63.66 3.13
C PHE A 229 -33.69 -64.09 4.17
N LEU A 230 -32.90 -65.12 3.85
CA LEU A 230 -31.82 -65.62 4.71
C LEU A 230 -30.55 -64.75 4.65
N SER A 231 -30.27 -64.06 3.53
CA SER A 231 -29.14 -63.13 3.46
C SER A 231 -29.42 -61.85 4.25
N ARG A 232 -30.67 -61.36 4.28
CA ARG A 232 -31.08 -60.18 5.05
C ARG A 232 -30.86 -60.27 6.56
N LEU A 233 -31.03 -61.44 7.16
CA LEU A 233 -30.88 -61.61 8.61
C LEU A 233 -29.40 -61.68 9.04
N TRP A 234 -28.55 -62.32 8.24
CA TRP A 234 -27.10 -62.37 8.50
C TRP A 234 -26.40 -61.06 8.14
N SER A 235 -26.80 -60.43 7.03
CA SER A 235 -26.22 -59.17 6.56
C SER A 235 -26.58 -58.01 7.48
N ASN A 236 -27.83 -57.87 7.95
CA ASN A 236 -28.20 -56.74 8.82
C ASN A 236 -27.45 -56.69 10.16
N PHE A 237 -27.01 -57.83 10.71
CA PHE A 237 -26.32 -57.86 12.01
C PHE A 237 -24.79 -57.68 11.88
N SER A 238 -24.16 -58.31 10.88
CA SER A 238 -22.71 -58.22 10.67
C SER A 238 -22.28 -56.99 9.85
N GLU A 239 -23.15 -56.46 9.00
CA GLU A 239 -22.81 -55.40 8.05
C GLU A 239 -23.10 -54.00 8.63
N SER A 240 -24.13 -53.87 9.48
CA SER A 240 -24.41 -52.66 10.28
C SER A 240 -23.29 -52.35 11.29
N SER A 241 -22.69 -53.40 11.88
CA SER A 241 -21.55 -53.27 12.79
C SER A 241 -20.24 -52.92 12.05
N ASN A 242 -20.04 -53.40 10.81
CA ASN A 242 -18.88 -53.04 9.99
C ASN A 242 -18.96 -51.62 9.42
N GLU A 243 -20.13 -51.18 8.94
CA GLU A 243 -20.31 -49.82 8.42
C GLU A 243 -20.14 -48.77 9.51
N SER A 244 -20.75 -48.98 10.68
CA SER A 244 -20.58 -48.08 11.83
C SER A 244 -19.14 -48.05 12.33
N ASN A 245 -18.43 -49.19 12.34
CA ASN A 245 -16.99 -49.21 12.63
C ASN A 245 -16.17 -48.45 11.59
N LEU A 246 -16.44 -48.59 10.28
CA LEU A 246 -15.76 -47.84 9.23
C LEU A 246 -16.01 -46.33 9.37
N GLN A 247 -17.26 -45.91 9.61
CA GLN A 247 -17.60 -44.50 9.81
C GLN A 247 -16.89 -43.91 11.05
N ASN A 248 -16.82 -44.66 12.14
CA ASN A 248 -16.06 -44.27 13.33
C ASN A 248 -14.55 -44.18 13.05
N GLN A 249 -13.99 -45.11 12.29
CA GLN A 249 -12.57 -45.07 11.88
C GLN A 249 -12.27 -43.88 10.95
N ILE A 250 -13.15 -43.59 10.00
CA ILE A 250 -13.03 -42.41 9.11
C ILE A 250 -13.05 -41.14 9.98
N SER A 251 -14.03 -41.02 10.88
CA SER A 251 -14.16 -39.86 11.76
C SER A 251 -12.93 -39.65 12.65
N ARG A 252 -12.39 -40.74 13.23
CA ARG A 252 -11.14 -40.70 14.01
C ARG A 252 -9.93 -40.28 13.16
N MET A 253 -9.79 -40.84 11.96
CA MET A 253 -8.70 -40.44 11.05
C MET A 253 -8.80 -38.98 10.62
N GLU A 254 -10.00 -38.48 10.34
CA GLU A 254 -10.21 -37.06 10.03
C GLU A 254 -9.78 -36.16 11.19
N GLN A 255 -10.10 -36.54 12.42
CA GLN A 255 -9.67 -35.84 13.63
C GLN A 255 -8.15 -35.86 13.82
N GLU A 256 -7.46 -36.93 13.42
CA GLU A 256 -5.99 -37.00 13.47
C GLU A 256 -5.29 -36.28 12.31
N ILE A 257 -5.92 -36.21 11.13
CA ILE A 257 -5.34 -35.57 9.94
C ILE A 257 -5.36 -34.05 10.08
N LYS A 258 -6.44 -33.46 10.63
CA LYS A 258 -6.57 -32.00 10.78
C LYS A 258 -5.43 -31.33 11.57
N PRO A 259 -5.01 -31.81 12.76
CA PRO A 259 -3.86 -31.25 13.47
C PRO A 259 -2.55 -31.49 12.73
N LEU A 260 -2.39 -32.65 12.08
CA LEU A 260 -1.18 -32.95 11.29
C LEU A 260 -1.05 -32.02 10.07
N GLU A 261 -2.17 -31.70 9.42
CA GLU A 261 -2.22 -30.72 8.33
C GLU A 261 -1.84 -29.32 8.82
N THR A 262 -2.35 -28.94 9.99
CA THR A 262 -2.01 -27.65 10.62
C THR A 262 -0.52 -27.57 10.97
N LEU A 263 0.04 -28.64 11.53
CA LEU A 263 1.46 -28.76 11.84
C LEU A 263 2.32 -28.72 10.56
N SER A 264 1.93 -29.43 9.50
CA SER A 264 2.66 -29.38 8.22
C SER A 264 2.68 -27.98 7.61
N ARG A 265 1.55 -27.24 7.68
CA ARG A 265 1.49 -25.84 7.25
C ARG A 265 2.40 -24.95 8.09
N PHE A 266 2.39 -25.15 9.41
CA PHE A 266 3.25 -24.40 10.32
C PHE A 266 4.74 -24.64 10.02
N LEU A 267 5.18 -25.89 9.93
CA LEU A 267 6.55 -26.25 9.58
C LEU A 267 6.97 -25.72 8.21
N PHE A 268 6.06 -25.75 7.23
CA PHE A 268 6.32 -25.19 5.90
C PHE A 268 6.54 -23.67 5.95
N LEU A 269 5.68 -22.94 6.65
CA LEU A 269 5.83 -21.49 6.80
C LEU A 269 7.13 -21.13 7.52
N GLU A 270 7.48 -21.89 8.56
CA GLU A 270 8.72 -21.70 9.30
C GLU A 270 9.96 -22.01 8.44
N LEU A 271 9.92 -23.07 7.63
CA LEU A 271 10.99 -23.39 6.68
C LEU A 271 11.18 -22.29 5.63
N VAL A 272 10.08 -21.76 5.09
CA VAL A 272 10.12 -20.64 4.14
C VAL A 272 10.70 -19.38 4.79
N GLU A 273 10.31 -19.06 6.03
CA GLU A 273 10.88 -17.95 6.79
C GLU A 273 12.39 -18.13 6.99
N LEU A 274 12.80 -19.32 7.43
CA LEU A 274 14.20 -19.65 7.70
C LEU A 274 15.05 -19.60 6.42
N ARG A 275 14.51 -20.08 5.28
CA ARG A 275 15.17 -19.97 3.98
C ARG A 275 15.32 -18.53 3.52
N ASN A 276 14.28 -17.71 3.67
CA ASN A 276 14.35 -16.27 3.38
C ASN A 276 15.42 -15.57 4.23
N MET A 277 15.62 -16.01 5.48
CA MET A 277 16.66 -15.47 6.36
C MET A 277 18.07 -15.89 5.90
N LEU A 278 18.26 -17.14 5.47
CA LEU A 278 19.53 -17.59 4.87
C LEU A 278 19.87 -16.79 3.60
N ASP A 279 18.89 -16.55 2.73
CA ASP A 279 19.07 -15.73 1.53
C ASP A 279 19.47 -14.28 1.89
N ARG A 280 18.91 -13.72 2.97
CA ARG A 280 19.32 -12.41 3.48
C ARG A 280 20.75 -12.42 4.03
N VAL A 281 21.15 -13.47 4.74
CA VAL A 281 22.54 -13.63 5.21
C VAL A 281 23.48 -13.74 4.02
N ALA A 282 23.15 -14.54 3.01
CA ALA A 282 23.94 -14.64 1.78
C ALA A 282 24.03 -13.30 1.05
N PHE A 283 22.91 -12.58 0.93
CA PHE A 283 22.87 -11.23 0.34
C PHE A 283 23.76 -10.24 1.10
N SER A 284 23.76 -10.28 2.43
CA SER A 284 24.58 -9.37 3.26
C SER A 284 26.08 -9.51 3.03
N LYS A 285 26.54 -10.69 2.62
CA LYS A 285 27.95 -10.96 2.28
C LYS A 285 28.35 -10.43 0.91
N THR A 286 27.40 -10.05 0.06
CA THR A 286 27.69 -9.48 -1.26
C THR A 286 28.11 -8.01 -1.15
N PHE A 287 28.83 -7.49 -2.15
CA PHE A 287 29.16 -6.06 -2.22
C PHE A 287 27.93 -5.15 -2.18
N LEU A 288 26.84 -5.56 -2.84
CA LEU A 288 25.58 -4.83 -2.83
C LEU A 288 24.95 -4.84 -1.43
N GLY A 289 24.99 -5.98 -0.74
CA GLY A 289 24.54 -6.11 0.65
C GLY A 289 25.34 -5.23 1.61
N MET A 290 26.67 -5.19 1.46
CA MET A 290 27.53 -4.33 2.27
C MET A 290 27.22 -2.84 2.05
N TYR A 291 26.99 -2.42 0.81
CA TYR A 291 26.53 -1.07 0.49
C TYR A 291 25.20 -0.73 1.17
N PHE A 292 24.19 -1.61 1.07
CA PHE A 292 22.90 -1.40 1.72
C PHE A 292 22.99 -1.40 3.25
N ASN A 293 23.90 -2.17 3.83
CA ASN A 293 24.14 -2.15 5.28
C ASN A 293 24.70 -0.78 5.74
N ILE A 294 25.69 -0.23 5.02
CA ILE A 294 26.23 1.11 5.29
C ILE A 294 25.12 2.16 5.13
N LEU A 295 24.35 2.09 4.04
CA LEU A 295 23.21 2.98 3.81
C LEU A 295 22.16 2.87 4.94
N GLY A 296 21.92 1.66 5.44
CA GLY A 296 21.03 1.39 6.56
C GLY A 296 21.45 2.12 7.85
N HIS A 297 22.75 2.20 8.14
CA HIS A 297 23.26 2.97 9.28
C HIS A 297 23.04 4.48 9.12
N PHE A 298 23.36 5.04 7.95
CA PHE A 298 23.08 6.46 7.67
C PHE A 298 21.58 6.77 7.76
N PHE A 299 20.74 5.92 7.18
CA PHE A 299 19.29 6.08 7.22
C PHE A 299 18.75 5.95 8.65
N SER A 300 19.29 5.05 9.47
CA SER A 300 18.92 4.91 10.88
C SER A 300 19.20 6.20 11.66
N LEU A 301 20.39 6.80 11.47
CA LEU A 301 20.74 8.07 12.11
C LEU A 301 19.80 9.20 11.66
N TYR A 302 19.49 9.27 10.37
CA TYR A 302 18.48 10.20 9.84
C TYR A 302 17.10 9.96 10.46
N CYS A 303 16.64 8.72 10.60
CA CYS A 303 15.34 8.41 11.19
C CYS A 303 15.25 8.77 12.66
N ILE A 304 16.31 8.52 13.45
CA ILE A 304 16.39 8.93 14.85
C ILE A 304 16.32 10.45 14.94
N TRP A 305 17.12 11.14 14.13
CA TRP A 305 17.08 12.60 14.05
C TRP A 305 15.70 13.13 13.65
N LYS A 306 15.04 12.49 12.67
CA LYS A 306 13.71 12.88 12.20
C LYS A 306 12.64 12.68 13.27
N ILE A 307 12.67 11.56 13.99
CA ILE A 307 11.77 11.32 15.14
C ILE A 307 11.98 12.38 16.21
N PHE A 308 13.24 12.72 16.52
CA PHE A 308 13.59 13.73 17.50
C PHE A 308 13.13 15.13 17.11
N ILE A 309 13.38 15.57 15.87
CA ILE A 309 12.95 16.90 15.42
C ILE A 309 11.42 17.00 15.31
N SER A 310 10.73 15.96 14.84
CA SER A 310 9.26 15.95 14.81
C SER A 310 8.68 16.04 16.23
N LEU A 311 9.30 15.38 17.24
CA LEU A 311 8.91 15.53 18.64
C LEU A 311 9.09 16.98 19.14
N ILE A 312 10.22 17.61 18.82
CA ILE A 312 10.49 19.03 19.17
C ILE A 312 9.48 19.97 18.49
N ASN A 313 9.21 19.77 17.20
CA ASN A 313 8.27 20.60 16.45
C ASN A 313 6.87 20.56 17.08
N ILE A 314 6.42 19.39 17.54
CA ILE A 314 5.14 19.21 18.24
C ILE A 314 5.17 19.89 19.61
N LEU A 315 6.23 19.69 20.40
CA LEU A 315 6.32 20.19 21.78
C LEU A 315 6.45 21.72 21.86
N PHE A 316 7.23 22.32 20.97
CA PHE A 316 7.55 23.75 20.98
C PHE A 316 6.75 24.57 19.95
N ASP A 317 5.78 23.94 19.28
CA ASP A 317 5.01 24.52 18.17
C ASP A 317 5.88 25.25 17.14
N ARG A 318 7.08 24.69 16.90
CA ARG A 318 8.09 25.30 16.05
C ARG A 318 7.83 24.87 14.61
N VAL A 319 7.06 25.68 13.89
CA VAL A 319 6.83 25.44 12.47
C VAL A 319 8.00 25.98 11.65
N GLY A 320 8.58 25.11 10.81
CA GLY A 320 9.75 25.40 9.98
C GLY A 320 9.57 26.69 9.17
N LYS A 321 10.34 27.72 9.52
CA LYS A 321 10.34 28.98 8.76
C LYS A 321 11.13 28.88 7.44
N VAL A 322 11.97 27.84 7.28
CA VAL A 322 12.76 27.55 6.08
C VAL A 322 13.18 26.07 6.07
N ASP A 323 13.25 25.44 4.90
CA ASP A 323 13.68 24.04 4.77
C ASP A 323 15.12 23.86 5.27
N PRO A 324 15.47 22.70 5.85
CA PRO A 324 16.83 22.41 6.30
C PRO A 324 17.86 22.56 5.19
N VAL A 325 17.51 22.16 3.96
CA VAL A 325 18.39 22.27 2.79
C VAL A 325 18.62 23.73 2.41
N THR A 326 17.56 24.53 2.32
CA THR A 326 17.64 25.97 2.03
C THR A 326 18.46 26.70 3.09
N ARG A 327 18.27 26.36 4.36
CA ARG A 327 19.03 26.93 5.47
C ARG A 327 20.51 26.51 5.45
N VAL A 328 20.81 25.27 5.07
CA VAL A 328 22.19 24.80 4.88
C VAL A 328 22.86 25.54 3.71
N ILE A 329 22.12 25.80 2.62
CA ILE A 329 22.61 26.60 1.50
C ILE A 329 22.88 28.04 1.94
N GLU A 330 21.96 28.68 2.66
CA GLU A 330 22.15 30.05 3.20
C GLU A 330 23.39 30.15 4.09
N ILE A 331 23.57 29.19 5.02
CA ILE A 331 24.75 29.13 5.90
C ILE A 331 26.02 28.90 5.09
N SER A 332 25.98 28.03 4.08
CA SER A 332 27.15 27.73 3.24
C SER A 332 27.56 28.94 2.39
N VAL A 333 26.60 29.66 1.82
CA VAL A 333 26.85 30.90 1.06
C VAL A 333 27.46 31.98 1.95
N HIS A 334 26.92 32.17 3.16
CA HIS A 334 27.45 33.15 4.12
C HIS A 334 28.84 32.76 4.65
N TYR A 335 29.15 31.47 4.77
CA TYR A 335 30.45 30.99 5.25
C TYR A 335 31.56 31.07 4.19
N VAL A 336 31.22 30.83 2.93
CA VAL A 336 32.21 30.78 1.84
C VAL A 336 32.48 32.16 1.25
N GLY A 337 31.65 33.18 1.54
CA GLY A 337 31.92 34.58 1.18
C GLY A 337 31.98 34.85 -0.34
N ILE A 338 31.52 33.90 -1.16
CA ILE A 338 31.43 34.07 -2.61
C ILE A 338 30.13 34.82 -2.88
N GLU A 339 30.22 35.92 -3.63
CA GLU A 339 29.09 36.62 -4.26
C GLU A 339 28.46 35.74 -5.35
N MET A 340 28.00 34.54 -4.99
CA MET A 340 27.19 33.73 -5.89
C MET A 340 25.81 34.34 -5.96
N ASP A 341 25.30 34.53 -7.17
CA ASP A 341 23.91 34.92 -7.38
C ASP A 341 23.00 33.82 -6.83
N VAL A 342 22.59 33.98 -5.57
CA VAL A 342 21.72 33.07 -4.82
C VAL A 342 20.43 32.81 -5.60
N ARG A 343 20.00 33.79 -6.41
CA ARG A 343 18.78 33.73 -7.19
C ARG A 343 18.87 32.73 -8.35
N TYR A 344 19.98 32.73 -9.08
CA TYR A 344 20.23 31.79 -10.17
C TYR A 344 20.36 30.35 -9.64
N TRP A 345 21.23 30.14 -8.64
CA TRP A 345 21.50 28.80 -8.11
C TRP A 345 20.33 28.20 -7.33
N SER A 346 19.56 29.01 -6.60
CA SER A 346 18.39 28.52 -5.85
C SER A 346 17.33 27.89 -6.78
N GLN A 347 17.12 28.44 -7.98
CA GLN A 347 16.18 27.88 -8.94
C GLN A 347 16.58 26.46 -9.40
N TYR A 348 17.84 26.25 -9.83
CA TYR A 348 18.32 24.93 -10.26
C TYR A 348 18.36 23.92 -9.12
N ILE A 349 18.75 24.35 -7.93
CA ILE A 349 18.78 23.47 -6.74
C ILE A 349 17.35 23.08 -6.35
N SER A 350 16.41 24.02 -6.30
CA SER A 350 15.00 23.72 -6.04
C SER A 350 14.39 22.85 -7.13
N PHE A 351 14.72 23.08 -8.40
CA PHE A 351 14.30 22.23 -9.52
C PHE A 351 14.78 20.78 -9.34
N LEU A 352 16.07 20.59 -9.06
CA LEU A 352 16.65 19.25 -8.87
C LEU A 352 16.07 18.57 -7.63
N LEU A 353 15.95 19.30 -6.52
CA LEU A 353 15.39 18.79 -5.28
C LEU A 353 13.93 18.36 -5.46
N VAL A 354 13.09 19.20 -6.08
CA VAL A 354 11.70 18.88 -6.41
C VAL A 354 11.60 17.68 -7.34
N GLY A 355 12.43 17.62 -8.39
CA GLY A 355 12.46 16.48 -9.31
C GLY A 355 12.83 15.17 -8.61
N VAL A 356 13.83 15.18 -7.74
CA VAL A 356 14.23 14.00 -6.95
C VAL A 356 13.12 13.59 -5.99
N ILE A 357 12.47 14.55 -5.30
CA ILE A 357 11.33 14.27 -4.41
C ILE A 357 10.16 13.66 -5.19
N ALA A 358 9.84 14.20 -6.37
CA ALA A 358 8.78 13.67 -7.22
C ALA A 358 9.07 12.22 -7.66
N ILE A 359 10.25 11.95 -8.20
CA ILE A 359 10.61 10.60 -8.68
C ILE A 359 10.66 9.60 -7.52
N THR A 360 11.27 9.97 -6.39
CA THR A 360 11.37 9.09 -5.23
C THR A 360 10.02 8.82 -4.57
N SER A 361 9.14 9.82 -4.50
CA SER A 361 7.78 9.67 -3.95
C SER A 361 6.89 8.79 -4.83
N ILE A 362 6.91 8.98 -6.16
CA ILE A 362 6.17 8.13 -7.11
C ILE A 362 6.66 6.69 -7.01
N ARG A 363 7.97 6.47 -7.13
CA ARG A 363 8.56 5.13 -7.06
C ARG A 363 8.28 4.45 -5.73
N GLY A 364 8.47 5.18 -4.62
CA GLY A 364 8.25 4.67 -3.27
C GLY A 364 6.81 4.21 -3.04
N LEU A 365 5.85 5.03 -3.46
CA LEU A 365 4.43 4.70 -3.37
C LEU A 365 4.08 3.48 -4.23
N LEU A 366 4.47 3.47 -5.52
CA LEU A 366 4.15 2.37 -6.45
C LEU A 366 4.70 1.02 -5.97
N ILE A 367 5.95 0.99 -5.47
CA ILE A 367 6.54 -0.24 -4.91
C ILE A 367 5.76 -0.71 -3.68
N THR A 368 5.37 0.22 -2.81
CA THR A 368 4.61 -0.09 -1.60
C THR A 368 3.24 -0.67 -1.95
N MET A 369 2.53 -0.03 -2.89
CA MET A 369 1.24 -0.51 -3.40
C MET A 369 1.36 -1.88 -4.07
N ALA A 370 2.40 -2.12 -4.87
CA ALA A 370 2.61 -3.42 -5.51
C ALA A 370 2.83 -4.54 -4.47
N LYS A 371 3.60 -4.28 -3.41
CA LYS A 371 3.80 -5.24 -2.30
C LYS A 371 2.49 -5.51 -1.56
N PHE A 372 1.73 -4.46 -1.24
CA PHE A 372 0.42 -4.62 -0.59
C PHE A 372 -0.58 -5.34 -1.49
N PHE A 373 -0.57 -5.09 -2.79
CA PHE A 373 -1.42 -5.78 -3.75
C PHE A 373 -1.20 -7.28 -3.64
N VAL A 374 0.04 -7.74 -3.82
CA VAL A 374 0.38 -9.18 -3.76
C VAL A 374 0.03 -9.79 -2.40
N SER A 375 0.16 -9.03 -1.31
CA SER A 375 -0.14 -9.53 0.03
C SER A 375 -1.64 -9.66 0.34
N ILE A 376 -2.50 -8.86 -0.31
CA ILE A 376 -3.93 -8.76 0.04
C ILE A 376 -4.87 -9.20 -1.09
N SER A 377 -4.36 -9.34 -2.31
CA SER A 377 -5.18 -9.59 -3.50
C SER A 377 -5.75 -11.00 -3.46
N ASN A 378 -7.08 -11.08 -3.32
CA ASN A 378 -7.85 -12.27 -3.65
C ASN A 378 -8.49 -12.08 -5.03
N ILE A 379 -8.74 -13.17 -5.76
CA ILE A 379 -9.30 -13.16 -7.13
C ILE A 379 -10.64 -12.40 -7.19
N ARG A 380 -11.46 -12.47 -6.13
CA ARG A 380 -12.79 -11.84 -6.07
C ARG A 380 -12.76 -10.33 -5.78
N SER A 381 -11.75 -9.81 -5.10
CA SER A 381 -11.70 -8.41 -4.62
C SER A 381 -10.63 -7.55 -5.29
N SER A 382 -9.86 -8.09 -6.24
CA SER A 382 -8.74 -7.41 -6.89
C SER A 382 -9.11 -6.04 -7.48
N ASN A 383 -10.24 -5.94 -8.18
CA ASN A 383 -10.73 -4.69 -8.78
C ASN A 383 -11.02 -3.59 -7.73
N ILE A 384 -11.63 -3.97 -6.60
CA ILE A 384 -11.95 -3.05 -5.50
C ILE A 384 -10.66 -2.57 -4.83
N ILE A 385 -9.70 -3.48 -4.62
CA ILE A 385 -8.39 -3.16 -4.05
C ILE A 385 -7.67 -2.15 -4.95
N VAL A 386 -7.72 -2.32 -6.27
CA VAL A 386 -7.02 -1.41 -7.19
C VAL A 386 -7.67 -0.03 -7.29
N LEU A 387 -9.01 0.06 -7.18
CA LEU A 387 -9.68 1.36 -7.02
C LEU A 387 -9.32 2.02 -5.69
N GLY A 388 -9.26 1.26 -4.59
CA GLY A 388 -8.77 1.76 -3.30
C GLY A 388 -7.34 2.27 -3.39
N PHE A 389 -6.50 1.60 -4.17
CA PHE A 389 -5.15 2.05 -4.50
C PHE A 389 -5.12 3.31 -5.36
N ALA A 390 -5.98 3.43 -6.39
CA ALA A 390 -6.13 4.68 -7.14
C ALA A 390 -6.53 5.85 -6.21
N GLN A 391 -7.45 5.60 -5.29
CA GLN A 391 -7.89 6.58 -4.29
C GLN A 391 -6.73 7.04 -3.39
N VAL A 392 -6.04 6.08 -2.74
CA VAL A 392 -4.90 6.37 -1.85
C VAL A 392 -3.79 7.10 -2.60
N MET A 393 -3.51 6.68 -3.83
CA MET A 393 -2.48 7.26 -4.68
C MET A 393 -2.78 8.73 -5.04
N GLY A 394 -3.97 9.04 -5.54
CA GLY A 394 -4.29 10.41 -5.89
C GLY A 394 -4.32 11.32 -4.66
N MET A 395 -4.84 10.87 -3.51
CA MET A 395 -4.79 11.65 -2.27
C MET A 395 -3.35 11.89 -1.80
N TYR A 396 -2.49 10.87 -1.88
CA TYR A 396 -1.07 10.97 -1.55
C TYR A 396 -0.35 11.99 -2.43
N PHE A 397 -0.56 11.95 -3.75
CA PHE A 397 0.12 12.84 -4.67
C PHE A 397 -0.35 14.28 -4.58
N VAL A 398 -1.67 14.51 -4.45
CA VAL A 398 -2.20 15.86 -4.15
C VAL A 398 -1.55 16.40 -2.87
N SER A 399 -1.46 15.58 -1.81
CA SER A 399 -0.84 16.00 -0.55
C SER A 399 0.66 16.23 -0.64
N SER A 400 1.36 15.44 -1.47
CA SER A 400 2.78 15.63 -1.75
C SER A 400 3.04 16.99 -2.37
N VAL A 401 2.19 17.38 -3.33
CA VAL A 401 2.24 18.69 -3.98
C VAL A 401 1.97 19.82 -2.98
N LEU A 402 1.00 19.66 -2.07
CA LEU A 402 0.71 20.64 -1.01
C LEU A 402 1.94 20.90 -0.12
N LEU A 403 2.60 19.84 0.34
CA LEU A 403 3.77 19.93 1.22
C LEU A 403 5.02 20.42 0.49
N MET A 404 5.17 20.06 -0.78
CA MET A 404 6.34 20.42 -1.59
C MET A 404 6.40 21.93 -1.89
N ARG A 405 5.29 22.67 -1.76
CA ARG A 405 5.28 24.13 -1.86
C ARG A 405 6.31 24.80 -0.95
N MET A 406 6.57 24.24 0.23
CA MET A 406 7.58 24.83 1.13
C MET A 406 9.00 24.76 0.54
N ASN A 407 9.30 23.74 -0.26
CA ASN A 407 10.57 23.54 -0.95
C ASN A 407 10.78 24.45 -2.17
N VAL A 408 9.75 25.21 -2.58
CA VAL A 408 9.80 26.12 -3.73
C VAL A 408 9.98 27.56 -3.23
N PRO A 409 10.95 28.32 -3.77
CA PRO A 409 11.18 29.71 -3.39
C PRO A 409 9.92 30.58 -3.59
N PRO A 410 9.76 31.65 -2.79
CA PRO A 410 8.55 32.49 -2.81
C PRO A 410 8.26 33.15 -4.16
N GLU A 411 9.28 33.37 -4.98
CA GLU A 411 9.17 33.98 -6.31
C GLU A 411 8.48 33.06 -7.32
N TYR A 412 8.69 31.74 -7.23
CA TYR A 412 8.18 30.74 -8.16
C TYR A 412 6.93 30.01 -7.63
N ARG A 413 6.29 30.51 -6.57
CA ARG A 413 5.06 29.88 -6.01
C ARG A 413 3.82 30.74 -6.19
N ILE A 414 3.83 31.73 -7.07
CA ILE A 414 2.74 32.71 -7.22
C ILE A 414 1.47 32.00 -7.72
N ILE A 415 1.56 31.17 -8.76
CA ILE A 415 0.40 30.46 -9.32
C ILE A 415 -0.11 29.42 -8.32
N LEU A 416 0.81 28.66 -7.70
CA LEU A 416 0.48 27.73 -6.62
C LEU A 416 -0.26 28.44 -5.47
N THR A 417 0.23 29.57 -4.99
CA THR A 417 -0.41 30.31 -3.88
C THR A 417 -1.77 30.85 -4.29
N ARG A 418 -1.95 31.27 -5.55
CA ARG A 418 -3.24 31.73 -6.06
C ARG A 418 -4.28 30.62 -6.16
N ILE A 419 -3.88 29.40 -6.54
CA ILE A 419 -4.81 28.28 -6.77
C ILE A 419 -5.10 27.52 -5.47
N LEU A 420 -4.11 27.39 -4.60
CA LEU A 420 -4.27 26.76 -3.30
C LEU A 420 -4.93 27.69 -2.27
N GLY A 421 -4.94 29.01 -2.51
CA GLY A 421 -5.55 29.99 -1.62
C GLY A 421 -4.83 30.14 -0.27
N ASP A 422 -5.55 30.66 0.71
CA ASP A 422 -5.07 30.92 2.08
C ASP A 422 -5.06 29.66 2.97
N LEU A 423 -4.65 28.51 2.42
CA LEU A 423 -4.51 27.29 3.22
C LEU A 423 -3.47 27.48 4.32
N GLN A 424 -3.79 27.03 5.53
CA GLN A 424 -2.84 27.03 6.64
C GLN A 424 -1.82 25.90 6.47
N PHE A 425 -0.82 26.06 5.60
CA PHE A 425 0.20 25.04 5.31
C PHE A 425 0.92 24.54 6.56
N ASN A 426 1.12 25.41 7.54
CA ASN A 426 1.69 25.09 8.84
C ASN A 426 0.94 23.95 9.55
N PHE A 427 -0.38 23.93 9.42
CA PHE A 427 -1.22 22.87 9.97
C PHE A 427 -0.89 21.51 9.33
N TYR A 428 -0.70 21.44 8.00
CA TYR A 428 -0.39 20.18 7.32
C TYR A 428 0.97 19.60 7.72
N HIS A 429 1.99 20.45 7.89
CA HIS A 429 3.30 20.00 8.36
C HIS A 429 3.25 19.50 9.81
N ARG A 430 2.54 20.22 10.69
CA ARG A 430 2.33 19.76 12.06
C ARG A 430 1.52 18.46 12.11
N TRP A 431 0.47 18.35 11.31
CA TRP A 431 -0.34 17.14 11.19
C TRP A 431 0.50 15.96 10.70
N PHE A 432 1.36 16.18 9.69
CA PHE A 432 2.32 15.20 9.23
C PHE A 432 3.23 14.71 10.37
N ASP A 433 3.86 15.63 11.12
CA ASP A 433 4.77 15.29 12.22
C ASP A 433 4.07 14.47 13.32
N VAL A 434 2.82 14.83 13.67
CA VAL A 434 2.02 14.10 14.68
C VAL A 434 1.73 12.67 14.23
N ILE A 435 1.19 12.50 13.03
CA ILE A 435 0.84 11.17 12.52
C ILE A 435 2.11 10.33 12.27
N PHE A 436 3.19 10.96 11.79
CA PHE A 436 4.48 10.31 11.59
C PHE A 436 5.01 9.74 12.90
N LEU A 437 4.98 10.52 14.00
CA LEU A 437 5.44 10.07 15.31
C LEU A 437 4.60 8.90 15.84
N ILE A 438 3.26 9.00 15.76
CA ILE A 438 2.35 7.91 16.16
C ILE A 438 2.65 6.64 15.37
N SER A 439 2.82 6.75 14.06
CA SER A 439 3.15 5.62 13.19
C SER A 439 4.52 5.01 13.51
N ALA A 440 5.54 5.84 13.75
CA ALA A 440 6.87 5.38 14.10
C ALA A 440 6.88 4.64 15.46
N VAL A 441 6.25 5.21 16.49
CA VAL A 441 6.15 4.58 17.82
C VAL A 441 5.38 3.26 17.75
N THR A 442 4.26 3.24 17.03
CA THR A 442 3.47 2.01 16.84
C THR A 442 4.27 0.95 16.10
N SER A 443 5.05 1.34 15.08
CA SER A 443 5.91 0.42 14.34
C SER A 443 7.01 -0.15 15.25
N ILE A 444 7.69 0.69 16.04
CA ILE A 444 8.70 0.23 17.01
C ILE A 444 8.08 -0.77 17.99
N ALA A 445 6.88 -0.49 18.51
CA ALA A 445 6.16 -1.41 19.40
C ALA A 445 5.89 -2.76 18.72
N VAL A 446 5.37 -2.77 17.49
CA VAL A 446 5.10 -4.00 16.73
C VAL A 446 6.38 -4.79 16.48
N PHE A 447 7.46 -4.16 16.00
CA PHE A 447 8.73 -4.85 15.76
C PHE A 447 9.35 -5.41 17.05
N SER A 448 9.22 -4.70 18.17
CA SER A 448 9.70 -5.18 19.46
C SER A 448 8.93 -6.41 19.97
N LEU A 449 7.61 -6.45 19.75
CA LEU A 449 6.76 -7.61 20.05
C LEU A 449 7.10 -8.80 19.15
N ILE A 450 7.29 -8.57 17.86
CA ILE A 450 7.70 -9.63 16.91
C ILE A 450 9.03 -10.24 17.33
N ARG A 451 10.01 -9.40 17.71
CA ARG A 451 11.32 -9.89 18.18
C ARG A 451 11.19 -10.73 19.44
N LYS A 452 10.42 -10.25 20.42
CA LYS A 452 10.18 -10.98 21.67
C LYS A 452 9.53 -12.35 21.44
N SER A 453 8.55 -12.43 20.54
CA SER A 453 7.87 -13.67 20.16
C SER A 453 8.72 -14.60 19.28
N GLY A 454 9.73 -14.06 18.61
CA GLY A 454 10.76 -14.83 17.91
C GLY A 454 11.68 -15.52 18.90
N ASP A 455 12.24 -14.78 19.86
CA ASP A 455 13.21 -15.32 20.83
C ASP A 455 12.61 -16.40 21.74
N THR A 456 11.31 -16.31 22.08
CA THR A 456 10.64 -17.34 22.90
C THR A 456 10.38 -18.64 22.15
N ARG A 457 10.21 -18.61 20.82
CA ARG A 457 9.93 -19.80 20.01
C ARG A 457 11.11 -20.74 19.84
N PHE A 458 12.34 -20.23 19.93
CA PHE A 458 13.57 -20.99 19.71
C PHE A 458 14.37 -21.27 20.99
N ARG A 459 13.79 -20.97 22.15
CA ARG A 459 14.37 -21.26 23.46
C ARG A 459 14.00 -22.65 24.00
N HIS A 460 13.30 -23.46 23.22
CA HIS A 460 12.88 -24.81 23.57
C HIS A 460 13.50 -25.85 22.65
#